data_AF-A0A7V9M6E1-F1
#
_entry.id   AF-A0A7V9M6E1-F1
#
_cell.length_a   1.000
_cell.length_b   1.000
_cell.length_c   1.000
_cell.angle_alpha   90.00
_cell.angle_beta   90.00
_cell.angle_gamma   90.00
#
_symmetry.space_group_name_H-M   'P 1'
#
loop_
_entity.id
_entity.type
_entity.pdbx_description
1 polymer ?
#
loop_
_entity_poly.entity_id
_entity_poly.type
_entity_poly.pdbx_seq_one_letter_code
_entity_poly.pdbx_strand_id
1 'polypeptide(L)'
;MRAASKSPSSGRGTTSSRKSSASARGRSSSSSSRSTKASATKRRAAAKKGGEARGRQQTARKRASQTATKATRPAQRTARAAGSDSAGKAVADFREALAAGIVRPTNLVILSRDRIEEVMTDAVKRGRMTVDDAQKLADSLVRRARKETSDVVSDLEQLLGRGRDRVEERTDTARRRGESAAGRARRDLGGATAKVRSRAVKSAGPALAPVDRARRVAGVGPSFPITDYDDLTAAEVQGRLTDLTPAELRKVRDHEKRNANRKSVLNSINQKLG
;
A
#
# COMPACT_ATOMS: atom_id res chain seq x y z
N MET A 1 51.79 42.74 38.59
CA MET A 1 52.83 41.69 38.74
C MET A 1 53.11 41.06 37.38
N ARG A 2 54.40 41.02 37.01
CA ARG A 2 55.13 40.06 36.12
C ARG A 2 54.45 39.61 34.81
N ALA A 3 54.91 40.02 33.63
CA ALA A 3 56.19 39.74 32.93
C ALA A 3 56.23 38.39 32.17
N ALA A 4 56.43 38.47 30.84
CA ALA A 4 57.34 37.65 29.99
C ALA A 4 57.08 38.04 28.50
N SER A 5 57.94 38.74 27.75
CA SER A 5 59.25 38.35 27.15
C SER A 5 59.17 37.07 26.30
N LYS A 6 59.77 36.86 25.12
CA LYS A 6 60.79 37.52 24.27
C LYS A 6 60.74 36.71 22.94
N SER A 7 60.61 37.34 21.77
CA SER A 7 61.67 37.54 20.74
C SER A 7 61.90 36.34 19.77
N PRO A 8 62.71 36.45 18.69
CA PRO A 8 62.27 36.22 17.31
C PRO A 8 63.17 35.20 16.58
N SER A 9 62.93 34.90 15.29
CA SER A 9 64.04 34.48 14.41
C SER A 9 63.76 34.77 12.94
N SER A 10 64.67 35.52 12.38
CA SER A 10 64.84 35.88 10.97
C SER A 10 65.45 34.72 10.17
N GLY A 11 64.91 34.46 8.98
CA GLY A 11 65.56 33.67 7.94
C GLY A 11 65.59 34.46 6.64
N ARG A 12 66.74 35.08 6.36
CA ARG A 12 67.05 35.87 5.16
C ARG A 12 67.86 34.97 4.23
N GLY A 13 67.46 34.85 2.97
CA GLY A 13 68.17 34.06 1.95
C GLY A 13 67.98 34.70 0.57
N THR A 14 69.05 35.30 0.08
CA THR A 14 69.18 36.18 -1.08
C THR A 14 69.52 35.45 -2.39
N THR A 15 68.87 35.90 -3.48
CA THR A 15 69.42 36.27 -4.81
C THR A 15 70.13 35.24 -5.72
N SER A 16 69.64 35.15 -6.98
CA SER A 16 70.40 35.30 -8.25
C SER A 16 69.40 35.14 -9.42
N SER A 17 69.03 36.19 -10.17
CA SER A 17 69.73 36.94 -11.23
C SER A 17 69.36 36.49 -12.66
N ARG A 18 68.69 37.42 -13.40
CA ARG A 18 68.91 37.80 -14.82
C ARG A 18 68.50 36.75 -15.90
N LYS A 19 67.97 37.07 -17.10
CA LYS A 19 67.88 38.29 -17.90
C LYS A 19 66.93 38.05 -19.10
N SER A 20 66.18 39.09 -19.53
CA SER A 20 65.84 39.50 -20.92
C SER A 20 65.20 38.48 -21.91
N SER A 21 64.14 38.80 -22.67
CA SER A 21 64.02 39.96 -23.57
C SER A 21 62.64 40.07 -24.27
N ALA A 22 62.30 41.32 -24.59
CA ALA A 22 61.62 41.81 -25.81
C ALA A 22 60.14 41.48 -26.12
N SER A 23 59.31 42.49 -25.84
CA SER A 23 58.32 43.15 -26.71
C SER A 23 57.58 42.38 -27.82
N ALA A 24 56.24 42.40 -27.74
CA ALA A 24 55.40 42.68 -28.90
C ALA A 24 54.09 43.36 -28.48
N ARG A 25 53.72 44.36 -29.28
CA ARG A 25 52.56 45.25 -29.21
C ARG A 25 51.22 44.51 -29.33
N GLY A 26 50.15 45.07 -28.77
CA GLY A 26 48.78 44.66 -29.14
C GLY A 26 47.68 45.33 -28.32
N ARG A 27 47.11 46.41 -28.84
CA ARG A 27 45.86 47.04 -28.36
C ARG A 27 44.68 46.14 -28.77
N SER A 28 43.73 45.85 -27.87
CA SER A 28 42.26 45.96 -28.10
C SER A 28 41.41 45.19 -27.06
N SER A 29 40.80 45.96 -26.16
CA SER A 29 39.40 45.94 -25.73
C SER A 29 38.49 44.70 -25.91
N SER A 30 37.88 44.31 -24.77
CA SER A 30 36.42 44.19 -24.57
C SER A 30 35.63 42.90 -24.86
N SER A 31 36.23 41.71 -24.92
CA SER A 31 35.45 40.45 -25.08
C SER A 31 35.38 39.53 -23.85
N SER A 32 36.20 39.71 -22.82
CA SER A 32 36.32 38.75 -21.69
C SER A 32 35.30 38.92 -20.56
N SER A 33 34.58 40.04 -20.50
CA SER A 33 33.58 40.29 -19.44
C SER A 33 32.17 39.76 -19.76
N ARG A 34 31.90 39.40 -21.02
CA ARG A 34 30.61 38.84 -21.48
C ARG A 34 30.53 37.32 -21.32
N SER A 35 31.64 36.60 -21.52
CA SER A 35 31.70 35.13 -21.40
C SER A 35 31.67 34.62 -19.94
N THR A 36 32.21 35.40 -19.01
CA THR A 36 32.18 35.12 -17.56
C THR A 36 30.80 35.40 -16.96
N LYS A 37 30.09 36.45 -17.40
CA LYS A 37 28.68 36.70 -17.03
C LYS A 37 27.73 35.65 -17.59
N ALA A 38 27.88 35.23 -18.84
CA ALA A 38 27.02 34.21 -19.47
C ALA A 38 27.16 32.83 -18.80
N SER A 39 28.37 32.46 -18.35
CA SER A 39 28.62 31.20 -17.63
C SER A 39 28.15 31.24 -16.17
N ALA A 40 28.21 32.40 -15.51
CA ALA A 40 27.67 32.60 -14.16
C ALA A 40 26.12 32.53 -14.13
N THR A 41 25.45 33.08 -15.15
CA THR A 41 23.98 33.04 -15.25
C THR A 41 23.46 31.63 -15.54
N LYS A 42 24.14 30.85 -16.39
CA LYS A 42 23.80 29.42 -16.62
C LYS A 42 24.01 28.56 -15.39
N ARG A 43 25.08 28.78 -14.61
CA ARG A 43 25.31 28.08 -13.33
C ARG A 43 24.26 28.44 -12.27
N ARG A 44 23.83 29.70 -12.18
CA ARG A 44 22.75 30.12 -11.28
C ARG A 44 21.39 29.52 -11.66
N ALA A 45 21.08 29.41 -12.96
CA ALA A 45 19.85 28.76 -13.43
C ALA A 45 19.85 27.25 -13.14
N ALA A 46 20.98 26.57 -13.34
CA ALA A 46 21.14 25.15 -13.00
C ALA A 46 21.05 24.90 -11.49
N ALA A 47 21.63 25.78 -10.66
CA ALA A 47 21.52 25.71 -9.20
C ALA A 47 20.09 25.94 -8.70
N LYS A 48 19.34 26.88 -9.31
CA LYS A 48 17.91 27.09 -9.00
C LYS A 48 17.06 25.86 -9.35
N LYS A 49 17.27 25.26 -10.53
CA LYS A 49 16.54 24.05 -10.97
C LYS A 49 16.86 22.82 -10.10
N GLY A 50 18.11 22.69 -9.63
CA GLY A 50 18.51 21.67 -8.67
C GLY A 50 17.94 21.88 -7.26
N GLY A 51 17.83 23.13 -6.82
CA GLY A 51 17.17 23.51 -5.56
C GLY A 51 15.68 23.21 -5.55
N GLU A 52 14.98 23.52 -6.65
CA GLU A 52 13.55 23.22 -6.80
C GLU A 52 13.26 21.71 -6.87
N ALA A 53 14.12 20.92 -7.52
CA ALA A 53 13.99 19.47 -7.55
C ALA A 53 14.18 18.85 -6.14
N ARG A 54 15.17 19.33 -5.38
CA ARG A 54 15.39 18.91 -3.98
C ARG A 54 14.24 19.34 -3.07
N GLY A 55 13.70 20.55 -3.25
CA GLY A 55 12.51 21.04 -2.52
C GLY A 55 11.28 20.16 -2.76
N ARG A 56 11.00 19.80 -4.01
CA ARG A 56 9.89 18.89 -4.38
C ARG A 56 10.06 17.51 -3.76
N GLN A 57 11.27 16.95 -3.78
CA GLN A 57 11.57 15.65 -3.14
C GLN A 57 11.40 15.70 -1.61
N GLN A 58 11.81 16.79 -0.95
CA GLN A 58 11.61 16.96 0.49
C GLN A 58 10.14 17.12 0.86
N THR A 59 9.35 17.85 0.06
CA THR A 59 7.90 17.97 0.28
C THR A 59 7.17 16.64 0.07
N ALA A 60 7.57 15.83 -0.92
CA ALA A 60 7.03 14.50 -1.13
C ALA A 60 7.37 13.54 0.02
N ARG A 61 8.60 13.58 0.53
CA ARG A 61 9.02 12.78 1.69
C ARG A 61 8.30 13.17 2.98
N LYS A 62 8.11 14.47 3.25
CA LYS A 62 7.32 14.95 4.40
C LYS A 62 5.85 14.53 4.33
N ARG A 63 5.25 14.60 3.13
CA ARG A 63 3.88 14.12 2.92
C ARG A 63 3.77 12.61 3.12
N ALA A 64 4.73 11.83 2.63
CA ALA A 64 4.78 10.38 2.80
C ALA A 64 4.99 9.96 4.27
N SER A 65 5.84 10.67 5.03
CA SER A 65 6.03 10.38 6.47
C SER A 65 4.80 10.76 7.31
N GLN A 66 4.07 11.80 6.91
CA GLN A 66 2.81 12.20 7.56
C GLN A 66 1.67 11.21 7.27
N THR A 67 1.57 10.65 6.06
CA THR A 67 0.60 9.58 5.77
C THR A 67 0.97 8.26 6.45
N ALA A 68 2.26 7.92 6.54
CA ALA A 68 2.72 6.73 7.25
C ALA A 68 2.41 6.79 8.76
N THR A 69 2.62 7.94 9.41
CA THR A 69 2.31 8.15 10.84
C THR A 69 0.81 8.25 11.13
N LYS A 70 0.01 8.76 10.16
CA LYS A 70 -1.46 8.75 10.26
C LYS A 70 -2.05 7.34 10.07
N ALA A 71 -1.40 6.48 9.28
CA ALA A 71 -1.80 5.09 9.07
C ALA A 71 -1.41 4.14 10.23
N THR A 72 -0.34 4.43 10.98
CA THR A 72 0.11 3.59 12.12
C THR A 72 -0.50 3.97 13.48
N ARG A 73 -0.95 5.22 13.66
CA ARG A 73 -1.63 5.67 14.89
C ARG A 73 -2.92 4.92 15.27
N PRO A 74 -3.80 4.47 14.34
CA PRO A 74 -4.98 3.71 14.73
C PRO A 74 -4.66 2.24 15.10
N ALA A 75 -3.56 1.67 14.59
CA ALA A 75 -3.20 0.27 14.84
C ALA A 75 -2.52 0.05 16.22
N GLN A 76 -1.79 1.05 16.74
CA GLN A 76 -1.17 0.94 18.08
C GLN A 76 -2.13 1.27 19.23
N ARG A 77 -3.19 2.06 19.01
CA ARG A 77 -4.21 2.34 20.04
C ARG A 77 -5.18 1.18 20.25
N THR A 78 -5.43 0.36 19.24
CA THR A 78 -6.32 -0.81 19.35
C THR A 78 -5.62 -2.03 19.96
N ALA A 79 -4.31 -2.20 19.73
CA ALA A 79 -3.56 -3.32 20.31
C ALA A 79 -3.35 -3.21 21.83
N ARG A 80 -3.30 -1.99 22.40
CA ARG A 80 -3.09 -1.78 23.85
C ARG A 80 -4.38 -1.77 24.68
N ALA A 81 -5.56 -1.69 24.04
CA ALA A 81 -6.87 -1.71 24.70
C ALA A 81 -7.56 -3.10 24.68
N ALA A 82 -7.06 -4.03 23.85
CA ALA A 82 -7.71 -5.33 23.61
C ALA A 82 -7.25 -6.47 24.56
N GLY A 83 -6.34 -6.23 25.50
CA GLY A 83 -5.66 -7.31 26.23
C GLY A 83 -6.30 -7.80 27.54
N SER A 84 -7.01 -6.96 28.30
CA SER A 84 -7.51 -7.36 29.63
C SER A 84 -8.68 -6.54 30.16
N ASP A 85 -8.83 -5.27 29.76
CA ASP A 85 -9.88 -4.39 30.30
C ASP A 85 -11.18 -4.39 29.49
N SER A 86 -11.14 -4.93 28.26
CA SER A 86 -12.30 -4.96 27.35
C SER A 86 -13.31 -6.05 27.73
N ALA A 87 -12.89 -7.18 28.31
CA ALA A 87 -13.81 -8.22 28.78
C ALA A 87 -14.52 -7.81 30.08
N GLY A 88 -13.80 -7.17 31.01
CA GLY A 88 -14.38 -6.63 32.25
C GLY A 88 -15.34 -5.48 32.00
N LYS A 89 -14.99 -4.56 31.09
CA LYS A 89 -15.90 -3.51 30.62
C LYS A 89 -17.06 -4.07 29.81
N ALA A 90 -16.87 -5.05 28.94
CA ALA A 90 -17.97 -5.65 28.21
C ALA A 90 -18.96 -6.37 29.15
N VAL A 91 -18.51 -7.02 30.22
CA VAL A 91 -19.39 -7.64 31.22
C VAL A 91 -20.08 -6.58 32.09
N ALA A 92 -19.40 -5.48 32.42
CA ALA A 92 -20.00 -4.36 33.15
C ALA A 92 -21.02 -3.59 32.29
N ASP A 93 -20.67 -3.29 31.05
CA ASP A 93 -21.52 -2.66 30.04
C ASP A 93 -22.69 -3.58 29.67
N PHE A 94 -22.50 -4.91 29.66
CA PHE A 94 -23.58 -5.88 29.48
C PHE A 94 -24.50 -5.94 30.71
N ARG A 95 -23.95 -5.92 31.93
CA ARG A 95 -24.75 -5.82 33.18
C ARG A 95 -25.53 -4.51 33.24
N GLU A 96 -24.94 -3.41 32.80
CA GLU A 96 -25.57 -2.09 32.76
C GLU A 96 -26.59 -1.98 31.61
N ALA A 97 -26.32 -2.58 30.45
CA ALA A 97 -27.27 -2.69 29.34
C ALA A 97 -28.43 -3.65 29.67
N LEU A 98 -28.20 -4.69 30.47
CA LEU A 98 -29.24 -5.58 30.98
C LEU A 98 -30.13 -4.86 32.01
N ALA A 99 -29.53 -4.11 32.94
CA ALA A 99 -30.24 -3.28 33.91
C ALA A 99 -30.98 -2.10 33.25
N ALA A 100 -30.43 -1.50 32.19
CA ALA A 100 -31.05 -0.38 31.49
C ALA A 100 -32.08 -0.82 30.45
N GLY A 101 -31.84 -1.94 29.74
CA GLY A 101 -32.61 -2.39 28.59
C GLY A 101 -33.67 -3.46 28.89
N ILE A 102 -33.49 -4.25 29.95
CA ILE A 102 -34.48 -5.28 30.34
C ILE A 102 -35.23 -4.84 31.60
N VAL A 103 -34.53 -4.46 32.67
CA VAL A 103 -35.19 -4.20 33.97
C VAL A 103 -36.14 -3.00 33.96
N ARG A 104 -35.82 -1.93 33.21
CA ARG A 104 -36.66 -0.71 33.19
C ARG A 104 -37.92 -0.79 32.32
N PRO A 105 -37.90 -1.37 31.11
CA PRO A 105 -39.14 -1.55 30.34
C PRO A 105 -39.97 -2.77 30.75
N THR A 106 -39.39 -3.78 31.42
CA THR A 106 -40.13 -5.02 31.80
C THR A 106 -40.42 -5.17 33.30
N ASN A 107 -40.04 -4.22 34.16
CA ASN A 107 -40.18 -4.32 35.62
C ASN A 107 -39.59 -5.64 36.21
N LEU A 108 -38.51 -6.15 35.62
CA LEU A 108 -37.88 -7.41 36.04
C LEU A 108 -37.06 -7.20 37.32
N VAL A 109 -37.52 -7.72 38.46
CA VAL A 109 -36.77 -7.67 39.73
C VAL A 109 -35.97 -8.97 39.90
N ILE A 110 -34.63 -8.85 39.94
CA ILE A 110 -33.76 -9.99 40.21
C ILE A 110 -33.63 -10.14 41.72
N LEU A 111 -34.30 -11.14 42.28
CA LEU A 111 -34.18 -11.53 43.69
C LEU A 111 -33.30 -12.76 43.80
N SER A 112 -32.26 -12.70 44.63
CA SER A 112 -31.49 -13.90 44.97
C SER A 112 -32.34 -14.82 45.85
N ARG A 113 -32.13 -16.13 45.70
CA ARG A 113 -32.78 -17.14 46.52
C ARG A 113 -32.57 -16.86 48.01
N ASP A 114 -31.34 -16.51 48.39
CA ASP A 114 -30.96 -16.20 49.77
C ASP A 114 -31.80 -15.05 50.34
N ARG A 115 -32.08 -14.02 49.53
CA ARG A 115 -32.88 -12.87 49.96
C ARG A 115 -34.34 -13.27 50.17
N ILE A 116 -34.88 -14.12 49.31
CA ILE A 116 -36.26 -14.62 49.43
C ILE A 116 -36.40 -15.48 50.69
N GLU A 117 -35.46 -16.38 50.93
CA GLU A 117 -35.43 -17.25 52.10
C GLU A 117 -35.28 -16.47 53.41
N GLU A 118 -34.44 -15.42 53.41
CA GLU A 118 -34.30 -14.50 54.53
C GLU A 118 -35.65 -13.88 54.91
N VAL A 119 -36.35 -13.26 53.94
CA VAL A 119 -37.64 -12.58 54.22
C VAL A 119 -38.72 -13.56 54.65
N MET A 120 -38.78 -14.74 54.00
CA MET A 120 -39.74 -15.78 54.35
C MET A 120 -39.49 -16.33 55.76
N THR A 121 -38.24 -16.61 56.10
CA THR A 121 -37.84 -17.07 57.45
C THR A 121 -38.18 -16.02 58.51
N ASP A 122 -37.98 -14.75 58.19
CA ASP A 122 -38.33 -13.62 59.06
C ASP A 122 -39.84 -13.49 59.28
N ALA A 123 -40.64 -13.76 58.25
CA ALA A 123 -42.10 -13.79 58.35
C ALA A 123 -42.59 -14.95 59.24
N VAL A 124 -41.93 -16.11 59.17
CA VAL A 124 -42.19 -17.26 60.04
C VAL A 124 -41.85 -16.95 61.49
N LYS A 125 -40.67 -16.38 61.75
CA LYS A 125 -40.24 -15.97 63.10
C LYS A 125 -41.20 -14.98 63.76
N ARG A 126 -41.80 -14.08 62.95
CA ARG A 126 -42.79 -13.09 63.42
C ARG A 126 -44.21 -13.66 63.54
N GLY A 127 -44.40 -14.96 63.25
CA GLY A 127 -45.71 -15.62 63.31
C GLY A 127 -46.71 -15.16 62.26
N ARG A 128 -46.25 -14.47 61.20
CA ARG A 128 -47.12 -14.00 60.09
C ARG A 128 -47.27 -15.00 58.96
N MET A 129 -46.48 -16.07 58.98
CA MET A 129 -46.52 -17.17 58.02
C MET A 129 -46.14 -18.46 58.73
N THR A 130 -46.72 -19.59 58.34
CA THR A 130 -46.27 -20.90 58.85
C THR A 130 -45.05 -21.39 58.07
N VAL A 131 -44.27 -22.30 58.66
CA VAL A 131 -43.12 -22.92 57.97
C VAL A 131 -43.57 -23.63 56.69
N ASP A 132 -44.72 -24.32 56.74
CA ASP A 132 -45.26 -25.07 55.61
C ASP A 132 -45.71 -24.15 54.47
N ASP A 133 -46.32 -23.00 54.80
CA ASP A 133 -46.72 -22.01 53.80
C ASP A 133 -45.49 -21.35 53.13
N ALA A 134 -44.41 -21.15 53.90
CA ALA A 134 -43.13 -20.66 53.38
C ALA A 134 -42.57 -21.60 52.31
N GLN A 135 -42.56 -22.90 52.59
CA GLN A 135 -42.03 -23.93 51.69
C GLN A 135 -42.86 -24.02 50.42
N LYS A 136 -44.20 -24.02 50.54
CA LYS A 136 -45.10 -24.02 49.38
C LYS A 136 -44.90 -22.80 48.49
N LEU A 137 -44.74 -21.61 49.10
CA LEU A 137 -44.49 -20.38 48.36
C LEU A 137 -43.13 -20.43 47.66
N ALA A 138 -42.06 -20.86 48.35
CA ALA A 138 -40.74 -21.01 47.75
C ALA A 138 -40.78 -21.96 46.54
N ASP A 139 -41.43 -23.12 46.66
CA ASP A 139 -41.57 -24.09 45.58
C ASP A 139 -42.34 -23.52 44.38
N SER A 140 -43.44 -22.82 44.65
CA SER A 140 -44.25 -22.18 43.60
C SER A 140 -43.47 -21.09 42.85
N LEU A 141 -42.65 -20.33 43.58
CA LEU A 141 -41.87 -19.22 43.06
C LEU A 141 -40.69 -19.73 42.21
N VAL A 142 -40.03 -20.80 42.63
CA VAL A 142 -38.98 -21.47 41.85
C VAL A 142 -39.53 -22.08 40.56
N ARG A 143 -40.69 -22.77 40.63
CA ARG A 143 -41.33 -23.33 39.43
C ARG A 143 -41.72 -22.23 38.44
N ARG A 144 -42.30 -21.14 38.93
CA ARG A 144 -42.67 -20.00 38.11
C ARG A 144 -41.47 -19.29 37.49
N ALA A 145 -40.43 -19.02 38.29
CA ALA A 145 -39.20 -18.39 37.81
C ALA A 145 -38.52 -19.22 36.71
N ARG A 146 -38.48 -20.56 36.84
CA ARG A 146 -37.94 -21.44 35.81
C ARG A 146 -38.73 -21.36 34.51
N LYS A 147 -40.06 -21.33 34.60
CA LYS A 147 -40.94 -21.18 33.43
C LYS A 147 -40.73 -19.83 32.73
N GLU A 148 -40.79 -18.74 33.49
CA GLU A 148 -40.58 -17.39 32.93
C GLU A 148 -39.18 -17.22 32.33
N THR A 149 -38.15 -17.85 32.91
CA THR A 149 -36.79 -17.84 32.32
C THR A 149 -36.75 -18.60 31.00
N SER A 150 -37.41 -19.76 30.90
CA SER A 150 -37.51 -20.53 29.66
C SER A 150 -38.20 -19.74 28.55
N ASP A 151 -39.27 -19.01 28.89
CA ASP A 151 -40.03 -18.20 27.94
C ASP A 151 -39.16 -17.03 27.44
N VAL A 152 -38.45 -16.34 28.33
CA VAL A 152 -37.52 -15.26 27.97
C VAL A 152 -36.36 -15.77 27.10
N VAL A 153 -35.80 -16.94 27.43
CA VAL A 153 -34.73 -17.57 26.62
C VAL A 153 -35.25 -17.90 25.22
N SER A 154 -36.44 -18.49 25.11
CA SER A 154 -37.08 -18.79 23.82
C SER A 154 -37.32 -17.52 22.98
N ASP A 155 -37.83 -16.45 23.59
CA ASP A 155 -38.04 -15.17 22.91
C ASP A 155 -36.72 -14.55 22.43
N LEU A 156 -35.66 -14.65 23.26
CA LEU A 156 -34.31 -14.23 22.90
C LEU A 156 -33.76 -15.05 21.72
N GLU A 157 -33.90 -16.37 21.75
CA GLU A 157 -33.48 -17.25 20.66
C GLU A 157 -34.21 -16.92 19.35
N GLN A 158 -35.52 -16.68 19.41
CA GLN A 158 -36.30 -16.27 18.25
C GLN A 158 -35.88 -14.89 17.71
N LEU A 159 -35.65 -13.91 18.58
CA LEU A 159 -35.19 -12.59 18.18
C LEU A 159 -33.78 -12.63 17.59
N LEU A 160 -32.89 -13.42 18.18
CA LEU A 160 -31.52 -13.58 17.72
C LEU A 160 -31.46 -14.35 16.38
N GLY A 161 -32.30 -15.37 16.22
CA GLY A 161 -32.50 -16.07 14.94
C GLY A 161 -32.96 -15.12 13.84
N ARG A 162 -34.03 -14.35 14.09
CA ARG A 162 -34.51 -13.32 13.15
C ARG A 162 -33.47 -12.22 12.85
N GLY A 163 -32.65 -11.88 13.84
CA GLY A 163 -31.55 -10.92 13.68
C GLY A 163 -30.45 -11.44 12.75
N ARG A 164 -30.10 -12.71 12.89
CA ARG A 164 -29.09 -13.39 12.06
C ARG A 164 -29.50 -13.42 10.59
N ASP A 165 -30.74 -13.80 10.29
CA ASP A 165 -31.24 -13.88 8.91
C ASP A 165 -31.17 -12.52 8.19
N ARG A 166 -31.54 -11.44 8.89
CA ARG A 166 -31.47 -10.08 8.35
C ARG A 166 -30.05 -9.58 8.14
N VAL A 167 -29.12 -9.97 9.01
CA VAL A 167 -27.70 -9.64 8.86
C VAL A 167 -27.11 -10.41 7.70
N GLU A 168 -27.45 -11.69 7.55
CA GLU A 168 -26.99 -12.55 6.46
C GLU A 168 -27.43 -11.98 5.10
N GLU A 169 -28.71 -11.64 4.94
CA GLU A 169 -29.25 -11.02 3.72
C GLU A 169 -28.54 -9.70 3.35
N ARG A 170 -28.25 -8.85 4.34
CA ARG A 170 -27.52 -7.59 4.14
C ARG A 170 -26.06 -7.82 3.78
N THR A 171 -25.42 -8.84 4.33
CA THR A 171 -24.03 -9.18 4.01
C THR A 171 -23.90 -9.82 2.63
N ASP A 172 -24.86 -10.64 2.21
CA ASP A 172 -24.90 -11.24 0.89
C ASP A 172 -25.07 -10.19 -0.22
N THR A 173 -25.98 -9.24 -0.01
CA THR A 173 -26.18 -8.13 -0.95
C THR A 173 -24.95 -7.22 -1.02
N ALA A 174 -24.29 -6.95 0.12
CA ALA A 174 -23.03 -6.22 0.16
C ALA A 174 -21.90 -6.98 -0.55
N ARG A 175 -21.79 -8.30 -0.34
CA ARG A 175 -20.79 -9.16 -0.98
C ARG A 175 -20.94 -9.17 -2.50
N ARG A 176 -22.15 -9.42 -3.01
CA ARG A 176 -22.44 -9.43 -4.46
C ARG A 176 -22.13 -8.08 -5.13
N ARG A 177 -22.42 -6.97 -4.44
CA ARG A 177 -22.07 -5.62 -4.92
C ARG A 177 -20.55 -5.41 -4.92
N GLY A 178 -19.85 -5.85 -3.88
CA GLY A 178 -18.39 -5.80 -3.78
C GLY A 178 -17.70 -6.59 -4.90
N GLU A 179 -18.16 -7.81 -5.17
CA GLU A 179 -17.65 -8.66 -6.25
C GLU A 179 -17.88 -8.04 -7.62
N SER A 180 -19.08 -7.49 -7.86
CA SER A 180 -19.43 -6.83 -9.12
C SER A 180 -18.58 -5.56 -9.35
N ALA A 181 -18.35 -4.77 -8.30
CA ALA A 181 -17.51 -3.58 -8.37
C ALA A 181 -16.02 -3.94 -8.59
N ALA A 182 -15.51 -4.96 -7.89
CA ALA A 182 -14.16 -5.46 -8.06
C ALA A 182 -13.93 -6.05 -9.47
N GLY A 183 -14.92 -6.77 -10.01
CA GLY A 183 -14.87 -7.31 -11.37
C GLY A 183 -14.79 -6.22 -12.43
N ARG A 184 -15.56 -5.12 -12.26
CA ARG A 184 -15.48 -3.94 -13.14
C ARG A 184 -14.12 -3.25 -13.05
N ALA A 185 -13.64 -2.99 -11.83
CA ALA A 185 -12.33 -2.37 -11.62
C ALA A 185 -11.18 -3.18 -12.26
N ARG A 186 -11.19 -4.52 -12.15
CA ARG A 186 -10.20 -5.37 -12.82
C ARG A 186 -10.25 -5.24 -14.35
N ARG A 187 -11.45 -5.18 -14.92
CA ARG A 187 -11.64 -5.05 -16.37
C ARG A 187 -11.13 -3.69 -16.89
N ASP A 188 -11.43 -2.62 -16.17
CA ASP A 188 -11.00 -1.27 -16.54
C ASP A 188 -9.49 -1.11 -16.43
N LEU A 189 -8.88 -1.68 -15.38
CA LEU A 189 -7.42 -1.72 -15.22
C LEU A 189 -6.76 -2.58 -16.31
N GLY A 190 -7.36 -3.73 -16.66
CA GLY A 190 -6.89 -4.57 -17.78
C GLY A 190 -6.94 -3.84 -19.12
N GLY A 191 -8.02 -3.11 -19.39
CA GLY A 191 -8.17 -2.30 -20.60
C GLY A 191 -7.17 -1.14 -20.64
N ALA A 192 -6.99 -0.43 -19.53
CA ALA A 192 -6.05 0.68 -19.43
C ALA A 192 -4.59 0.21 -19.60
N THR A 193 -4.20 -0.87 -18.94
CA THR A 193 -2.84 -1.44 -19.05
C THR A 193 -2.57 -1.99 -20.45
N ALA A 194 -3.52 -2.67 -21.09
CA ALA A 194 -3.41 -3.10 -22.49
C ALA A 194 -3.22 -1.91 -23.45
N LYS A 195 -3.94 -0.80 -23.21
CA LYS A 195 -3.84 0.43 -24.03
C LYS A 195 -2.52 1.18 -23.83
N VAL A 196 -1.99 1.19 -22.61
CA VAL A 196 -0.66 1.74 -22.32
C VAL A 196 0.42 0.88 -22.98
N ARG A 197 0.33 -0.44 -22.88
CA ARG A 197 1.26 -1.37 -23.52
C ARG A 197 1.25 -1.21 -25.03
N SER A 198 0.08 -1.20 -25.68
CA SER A 198 -0.02 -1.06 -27.13
C SER A 198 0.53 0.28 -27.64
N ARG A 199 0.35 1.37 -26.88
CA ARG A 199 0.98 2.66 -27.19
C ARG A 199 2.49 2.64 -27.03
N ALA A 200 3.00 2.09 -25.94
CA ALA A 200 4.43 1.97 -25.70
C ALA A 200 5.11 1.14 -26.80
N VAL A 201 4.51 0.01 -27.17
CA VAL A 201 4.95 -0.84 -28.29
C VAL A 201 4.93 -0.07 -29.60
N LYS A 202 3.85 0.64 -29.92
CA LYS A 202 3.73 1.36 -31.19
C LYS A 202 4.74 2.49 -31.33
N SER A 203 5.16 3.09 -30.20
CA SER A 203 6.23 4.10 -30.18
C SER A 203 7.64 3.52 -30.17
N ALA A 204 7.86 2.36 -29.55
CA ALA A 204 9.20 1.79 -29.34
C ALA A 204 9.60 0.77 -30.41
N GLY A 205 8.64 0.08 -31.04
CA GLY A 205 8.89 -0.95 -32.05
C GLY A 205 9.79 -0.51 -33.22
N PRO A 206 9.56 0.67 -33.83
CA PRO A 206 10.41 1.15 -34.93
C PRO A 206 11.85 1.50 -34.52
N ALA A 207 12.07 1.87 -33.26
CA ALA A 207 13.39 2.23 -32.77
C ALA A 207 14.27 1.00 -32.43
N LEU A 208 13.65 -0.15 -32.19
CA LEU A 208 14.37 -1.38 -31.82
C LEU A 208 14.87 -2.17 -33.03
N ALA A 209 14.23 -2.04 -34.21
CA ALA A 209 14.68 -2.73 -35.43
C ALA A 209 16.06 -2.26 -35.95
N PRO A 210 16.40 -0.95 -35.96
CA PRO A 210 17.74 -0.47 -36.26
C PRO A 210 18.79 -0.93 -35.23
N VAL A 211 18.39 -1.02 -33.96
CA VAL A 211 19.26 -1.51 -32.88
C VAL A 211 19.54 -3.00 -33.06
N ASP A 212 18.54 -3.80 -33.41
CA ASP A 212 18.72 -5.21 -33.75
C ASP A 212 19.66 -5.38 -34.96
N ARG A 213 19.50 -4.55 -36.00
CA ARG A 213 20.38 -4.56 -37.19
C ARG A 213 21.82 -4.20 -36.82
N ALA A 214 22.01 -3.11 -36.06
CA ALA A 214 23.34 -2.69 -35.60
C ALA A 214 24.00 -3.75 -34.71
N ARG A 215 23.23 -4.42 -33.86
CA ARG A 215 23.69 -5.51 -33.01
C ARG A 215 24.25 -6.68 -33.84
N ARG A 216 23.50 -7.12 -34.84
CA ARG A 216 23.89 -8.26 -35.70
C ARG A 216 25.13 -7.95 -36.52
N VAL A 217 25.26 -6.71 -37.00
CA VAL A 217 26.45 -6.24 -37.73
C VAL A 217 27.66 -6.12 -36.80
N ALA A 218 27.46 -5.66 -35.57
CA ALA A 218 28.53 -5.52 -34.58
C ALA A 218 28.91 -6.85 -33.90
N GLY A 219 28.11 -7.90 -34.05
CA GLY A 219 28.35 -9.20 -33.43
C GLY A 219 28.24 -9.21 -31.90
N VAL A 220 27.63 -8.18 -31.30
CA VAL A 220 27.60 -8.00 -29.84
C VAL A 220 26.25 -8.45 -29.27
N GLY A 221 26.19 -9.48 -28.43
CA GLY A 221 24.96 -9.90 -27.75
C GLY A 221 24.45 -11.29 -28.16
N PRO A 222 23.26 -11.72 -27.70
CA PRO A 222 22.76 -13.07 -27.94
C PRO A 222 22.68 -13.37 -29.45
N SER A 223 23.08 -14.59 -29.82
CA SER A 223 23.18 -15.07 -31.21
C SER A 223 21.83 -15.05 -31.96
N PHE A 224 20.72 -14.92 -31.24
CA PHE A 224 19.39 -14.89 -31.82
C PHE A 224 19.11 -13.54 -32.53
N PRO A 225 18.49 -13.52 -33.73
CA PRO A 225 18.39 -12.31 -34.55
C PRO A 225 17.50 -11.18 -34.02
N ILE A 226 16.56 -11.47 -33.12
CA ILE A 226 15.58 -10.52 -32.57
C ILE A 226 15.76 -10.43 -31.05
N THR A 227 15.88 -9.23 -30.49
CA THR A 227 15.97 -9.03 -29.03
C THR A 227 14.63 -9.33 -28.35
N ASP A 228 14.68 -9.92 -27.14
CA ASP A 228 13.54 -10.20 -26.28
C ASP A 228 12.38 -10.93 -26.99
N TYR A 229 12.73 -11.88 -27.88
CA TYR A 229 11.77 -12.55 -28.76
C TYR A 229 10.56 -13.14 -28.04
N ASP A 230 10.77 -13.75 -26.88
CA ASP A 230 9.72 -14.46 -26.14
C ASP A 230 8.65 -13.52 -25.56
N ASP A 231 9.01 -12.26 -25.30
CA ASP A 231 8.11 -11.23 -24.78
C ASP A 231 7.33 -10.48 -25.87
N LEU A 232 7.68 -10.70 -27.14
CA LEU A 232 7.06 -10.00 -28.27
C LEU A 232 5.73 -10.63 -28.68
N THR A 233 4.79 -9.77 -29.06
CA THR A 233 3.53 -10.22 -29.67
C THR A 233 3.75 -10.63 -31.13
N ALA A 234 2.85 -11.46 -31.68
CA ALA A 234 2.97 -11.94 -33.06
C ALA A 234 3.07 -10.79 -34.09
N ALA A 235 2.33 -9.70 -33.88
CA ALA A 235 2.37 -8.53 -34.75
C ALA A 235 3.71 -7.77 -34.66
N GLU A 236 4.31 -7.69 -33.46
CA GLU A 236 5.61 -7.06 -33.26
C GLU A 236 6.75 -7.88 -33.88
N VAL A 237 6.67 -9.20 -33.81
CA VAL A 237 7.61 -10.09 -34.50
C VAL A 237 7.51 -9.87 -36.00
N GLN A 238 6.30 -9.88 -36.57
CA GLN A 238 6.07 -9.66 -38.00
C GLN A 238 6.67 -8.33 -38.51
N GLY A 239 6.55 -7.26 -37.72
CA GLY A 239 7.17 -5.97 -38.03
C GLY A 239 8.70 -5.99 -38.04
N ARG A 240 9.33 -6.89 -37.29
CA ARG A 240 10.80 -7.07 -37.31
C ARG A 240 11.26 -8.03 -38.40
N LEU A 241 10.41 -8.97 -38.82
CA LEU A 241 10.68 -9.93 -39.90
C LEU A 241 10.99 -9.28 -41.27
N THR A 242 10.74 -7.99 -41.47
CA THR A 242 11.06 -7.26 -42.72
C THR A 242 12.53 -6.93 -42.86
N ASP A 243 13.26 -6.82 -41.75
CA ASP A 243 14.65 -6.38 -41.74
C ASP A 243 15.67 -7.53 -41.62
N LEU A 244 15.20 -8.77 -41.72
CA LEU A 244 16.01 -9.98 -41.56
C LEU A 244 16.40 -10.58 -42.90
N THR A 245 17.62 -11.11 -42.94
CA THR A 245 18.15 -11.84 -44.10
C THR A 245 17.51 -13.24 -44.21
N PRO A 246 17.53 -13.87 -45.40
CA PRO A 246 16.98 -15.22 -45.58
C PRO A 246 17.59 -16.29 -44.65
N ALA A 247 18.88 -16.17 -44.33
CA ALA A 247 19.54 -17.07 -43.38
C ALA A 247 19.03 -16.87 -41.94
N GLU A 248 18.78 -15.62 -41.53
CA GLU A 248 18.23 -15.30 -40.21
C GLU A 248 16.76 -15.69 -40.11
N LEU A 249 15.98 -15.54 -41.17
CA LEU A 249 14.58 -15.99 -41.22
C LEU A 249 14.46 -17.50 -41.00
N ARG A 250 15.39 -18.31 -41.53
CA ARG A 250 15.45 -19.75 -41.23
C ARG A 250 15.71 -20.02 -39.74
N LYS A 251 16.64 -19.29 -39.12
CA LYS A 251 16.92 -19.39 -37.67
C LYS A 251 15.71 -19.03 -36.81
N VAL A 252 14.99 -17.95 -37.16
CA VAL A 252 13.76 -17.55 -36.45
C VAL A 252 12.65 -18.57 -36.65
N ARG A 253 12.49 -19.11 -37.86
CA ARG A 253 11.52 -20.18 -38.14
C ARG A 253 11.77 -21.42 -37.30
N ASP A 254 13.02 -21.85 -37.19
CA ASP A 254 13.39 -23.06 -36.46
C ASP A 254 13.32 -22.85 -34.93
N HIS A 255 13.47 -21.62 -34.45
CA HIS A 255 13.19 -21.26 -33.06
C HIS A 255 11.69 -21.25 -32.78
N GLU A 256 10.89 -20.63 -33.65
CA GLU A 256 9.44 -20.54 -33.48
C GLU A 256 8.77 -21.92 -33.51
N LYS A 257 9.21 -22.81 -34.41
CA LYS A 257 8.71 -24.19 -34.47
C LYS A 257 9.00 -25.00 -33.21
N ARG A 258 10.10 -24.71 -32.51
CA ARG A 258 10.53 -25.43 -31.29
C ARG A 258 9.95 -24.85 -30.00
N ASN A 259 9.50 -23.60 -30.02
CA ASN A 259 9.00 -22.89 -28.84
C ASN A 259 7.47 -22.70 -28.93
N ALA A 260 6.99 -21.50 -29.31
CA ALA A 260 5.58 -21.13 -29.23
C ALA A 260 4.72 -21.57 -30.43
N ASN A 261 5.33 -21.95 -31.54
CA ASN A 261 4.69 -22.44 -32.76
C ASN A 261 3.49 -21.59 -33.24
N ARG A 262 3.63 -20.26 -33.21
CA ARG A 262 2.59 -19.32 -33.62
C ARG A 262 2.44 -19.35 -35.14
N LYS A 263 1.30 -19.87 -35.60
CA LYS A 263 0.99 -20.05 -37.04
C LYS A 263 1.10 -18.76 -37.85
N SER A 264 0.71 -17.62 -37.28
CA SER A 264 0.77 -16.31 -37.95
C SER A 264 2.20 -15.84 -38.23
N VAL A 265 3.13 -16.13 -37.32
CA VAL A 265 4.56 -15.82 -37.49
C VAL A 265 5.17 -16.75 -38.53
N LEU A 266 4.93 -18.07 -38.42
CA LEU A 266 5.44 -19.05 -39.37
C LEU A 266 4.97 -18.81 -40.80
N ASN A 267 3.69 -18.46 -41.00
CA ASN A 267 3.16 -18.13 -42.32
C ASN A 267 3.87 -16.91 -42.91
N SER A 268 4.07 -15.86 -42.11
CA SER A 268 4.78 -14.65 -42.56
C SER A 268 6.25 -14.89 -42.88
N ILE A 269 6.91 -15.85 -42.22
CA ILE A 269 8.29 -16.25 -42.53
C ILE A 269 8.32 -17.06 -43.82
N ASN A 270 7.42 -18.03 -43.98
CA ASN A 270 7.33 -18.85 -45.19
C ASN A 270 7.06 -17.99 -46.43
N GLN A 271 6.18 -17.00 -46.33
CA GLN A 271 5.88 -16.05 -47.41
C GLN A 271 7.08 -15.19 -47.82
N LYS A 272 8.10 -15.04 -46.97
CA LYS A 272 9.33 -14.28 -47.28
C LYS A 272 10.48 -15.17 -47.73
N LEU A 273 10.35 -16.49 -47.58
CA LEU A 273 11.35 -17.48 -47.95
C LEU A 273 11.01 -18.24 -49.23
N GLY A 274 9.76 -18.17 -49.69
CA GLY A 274 9.29 -18.66 -50.98
C GLY A 274 8.81 -17.50 -51.84
#